data_AF-A0AB73KYP5-F1
#
_entry.id   AF-A0AB73KYP5-F1
#
_cell.length_a   1.000
_cell.length_b   1.000
_cell.length_c   1.000
_cell.angle_alpha   90.00
_cell.angle_beta   90.00
_cell.angle_gamma   90.00
#
_symmetry.space_group_name_H-M   'P 1'
#
loop_
_entity.id
_entity.type
_entity.pdbx_description
1 polymer ?
#
loop_
_entity_poly.entity_id
_entity_poly.type
_entity_poly.pdbx_seq_one_letter_code
_entity_poly.pdbx_strand_id
1 'polypeptide(L)'
;RKKIVVSGLWTEVCNTTFALSALNDTDYEIYMVADASGGTSLQAHDYAMDRMVQAGVIPVTWQQVLLEWQRDWAHRETYDAVMNIVREHSGAYGMGVDYAYTMVHGAQSRSQHKGPRLEPKPAL
;
A
#
# COMPACT_ATOMS: atom_id res chain seq x y z
N ARG A 1 -11.86 -18.49 -5.11
CA ARG A 1 -10.83 -17.59 -5.67
C ARG A 1 -9.47 -18.27 -5.49
N LYS A 2 -8.51 -18.11 -6.42
CA LYS A 2 -7.19 -18.78 -6.35
C LYS A 2 -6.06 -17.90 -5.81
N LYS A 3 -6.23 -16.58 -5.83
CA LYS A 3 -5.26 -15.60 -5.29
C LYS A 3 -5.64 -15.22 -3.86
N ILE A 4 -4.69 -15.28 -2.95
CA ILE A 4 -4.88 -14.94 -1.54
C ILE A 4 -3.94 -13.78 -1.20
N VAL A 5 -4.51 -12.66 -0.75
CA VAL A 5 -3.75 -11.53 -0.19
C VAL A 5 -3.60 -11.75 1.31
N VAL A 6 -2.37 -11.69 1.80
CA VAL A 6 -2.03 -12.02 3.20
C VAL A 6 -1.26 -10.87 3.82
N SER A 7 -1.66 -10.50 5.03
CA SER A 7 -0.93 -9.60 5.91
C SER A 7 -1.08 -10.08 7.34
N GLY A 8 -0.09 -9.86 8.20
CA GLY A 8 -0.19 -10.30 9.59
C GLY A 8 1.10 -10.20 10.37
N LEU A 9 0.99 -10.59 11.65
CA LEU A 9 2.08 -10.63 12.62
C LEU A 9 2.12 -12.03 13.27
N TRP A 10 3.27 -12.69 13.39
CA TRP A 10 4.61 -12.27 12.94
C TRP A 10 4.94 -12.81 11.54
N THR A 11 5.75 -12.07 10.78
CA THR A 11 6.13 -12.44 9.40
C THR A 11 6.83 -13.79 9.37
N GLU A 12 7.79 -13.99 10.28
CA GLU A 12 8.61 -15.18 10.43
C GLU A 12 7.88 -16.39 11.05
N VAL A 13 6.68 -16.19 11.62
CA VAL A 13 5.90 -17.26 12.27
C VAL A 13 4.60 -17.51 11.51
N CYS A 14 3.58 -16.67 11.73
CA CYS A 14 2.23 -16.89 11.24
C CYS A 14 2.18 -16.79 9.72
N ASN A 15 2.77 -15.74 9.14
CA ASN A 15 2.71 -15.51 7.70
C ASN A 15 3.52 -16.54 6.93
N THR A 16 4.75 -16.82 7.37
CA THR A 16 5.63 -17.80 6.73
C THR A 16 5.03 -19.21 6.81
N THR A 17 4.58 -19.64 7.98
CA THR A 17 4.00 -20.99 8.14
C THR A 17 2.71 -21.12 7.34
N PHE A 18 1.83 -20.12 7.39
CA PHE A 18 0.62 -20.08 6.57
C PHE A 18 0.93 -20.19 5.07
N ALA A 19 1.85 -19.35 4.57
CA ALA A 19 2.15 -19.30 3.15
C ALA A 19 2.76 -20.61 2.63
N LEU A 20 3.71 -21.18 3.36
CA LEU A 20 4.33 -22.45 2.99
C LEU A 20 3.34 -23.62 3.01
N SER A 21 2.47 -23.68 4.03
CA SER A 21 1.42 -24.71 4.08
C SER A 21 0.40 -24.52 2.96
N ALA A 22 -0.06 -23.29 2.70
CA ALA A 22 -1.01 -23.01 1.63
C ALA A 22 -0.45 -23.39 0.25
N LEU A 23 0.83 -23.09 -0.02
CA LEU A 23 1.50 -23.47 -1.26
C LEU A 23 1.71 -24.99 -1.39
N ASN A 24 1.93 -25.69 -0.29
CA ASN A 24 2.10 -27.15 -0.30
C ASN A 24 0.77 -27.89 -0.49
N ASP A 25 -0.28 -27.41 0.18
CA ASP A 25 -1.55 -28.14 0.30
C ASP A 25 -2.55 -27.76 -0.82
N THR A 26 -2.30 -26.68 -1.56
CA THR A 26 -3.24 -26.12 -2.55
C THR A 26 -2.53 -25.46 -3.73
N ASP A 27 -3.26 -25.20 -4.81
CA ASP A 27 -2.75 -24.37 -5.93
C ASP A 27 -3.07 -22.86 -5.75
N TYR A 28 -3.02 -22.37 -4.51
CA TYR A 28 -3.22 -20.93 -4.27
C TYR A 28 -1.97 -20.12 -4.61
N GLU A 29 -2.20 -18.95 -5.18
CA GLU A 29 -1.17 -17.94 -5.40
C GLU A 29 -1.19 -16.96 -4.24
N ILE A 30 -0.10 -16.88 -3.49
CA ILE A 30 -0.01 -16.07 -2.28
C ILE A 30 0.65 -14.73 -2.59
N TYR A 31 -0.04 -13.64 -2.24
CA TYR A 31 0.44 -12.27 -2.32
C TYR A 31 0.66 -11.76 -0.89
N MET A 32 1.91 -11.66 -0.46
CA MET A 32 2.27 -11.24 0.89
C MET A 32 2.48 -9.72 0.94
N VAL A 33 1.65 -9.03 1.72
CA VAL A 33 1.69 -7.58 1.88
C VAL A 33 2.75 -7.21 2.91
N ALA A 34 3.95 -6.86 2.44
CA ALA A 34 5.12 -6.67 3.27
C ALA A 34 4.99 -5.48 4.22
N ASP A 35 4.49 -4.34 3.71
CA ASP A 35 4.34 -3.08 4.46
C ASP A 35 3.09 -3.04 5.37
N ALA A 36 2.27 -4.10 5.33
CA ALA A 36 1.19 -4.36 6.30
C ALA A 36 1.50 -5.58 7.18
N SER A 37 2.74 -6.08 7.14
CA SER A 37 3.23 -7.18 7.96
C SER A 37 4.45 -6.73 8.76
N GLY A 38 4.77 -7.46 9.82
CA GLY A 38 5.91 -7.12 10.68
C GLY A 38 6.51 -8.35 11.34
N GLY A 39 7.81 -8.29 11.61
CA GLY A 39 8.53 -9.31 12.36
C GLY A 39 8.94 -8.80 13.74
N THR A 40 9.46 -9.70 14.57
CA THR A 40 10.04 -9.34 15.89
C THR A 40 11.29 -8.46 15.77
N SER A 41 11.94 -8.48 14.60
CA SER A 41 13.04 -7.60 14.20
C SER A 41 13.01 -7.39 12.69
N LEU A 42 13.77 -6.41 12.19
CA LEU A 42 13.92 -6.20 10.74
C LEU A 42 14.55 -7.44 10.08
N GLN A 43 15.61 -8.02 10.67
CA GLN A 43 16.23 -9.24 10.13
C GLN A 43 15.24 -10.41 10.08
N ALA A 44 14.40 -10.58 11.12
CA ALA A 44 13.42 -11.66 11.13
C ALA A 44 12.36 -11.47 10.03
N HIS A 45 11.89 -10.24 9.81
CA HIS A 45 10.98 -9.92 8.71
C HIS A 45 11.61 -10.18 7.34
N ASP A 46 12.81 -9.66 7.10
CA ASP A 46 13.49 -9.73 5.80
C ASP A 46 13.81 -11.18 5.41
N TYR A 47 14.42 -11.96 6.31
CA TYR A 47 14.74 -13.36 6.01
C TYR A 47 13.51 -14.25 5.86
N ALA A 48 12.40 -13.91 6.55
CA ALA A 48 11.13 -14.59 6.35
C ALA A 48 10.53 -14.29 4.97
N MET A 49 10.58 -13.03 4.55
CA MET A 49 10.17 -12.61 3.21
C MET A 49 11.02 -13.30 2.13
N ASP A 50 12.35 -13.30 2.26
CA ASP A 50 13.25 -13.98 1.32
C ASP A 50 12.92 -15.47 1.19
N ARG A 51 12.68 -16.16 2.31
CA ARG A 51 12.28 -17.57 2.31
C ARG A 51 10.94 -17.80 1.61
N MET A 52 9.95 -16.94 1.85
CA MET A 52 8.65 -17.01 1.19
C MET A 52 8.78 -16.77 -0.32
N VAL A 53 9.59 -15.78 -0.74
CA VAL A 53 9.87 -15.50 -2.15
C VAL A 53 10.52 -16.71 -2.84
N GLN A 54 11.50 -17.35 -2.20
CA GLN A 54 12.13 -18.57 -2.71
C GLN A 54 11.14 -19.72 -2.90
N ALA A 55 10.07 -19.76 -2.10
CA ALA A 55 8.99 -20.74 -2.23
C ALA A 55 7.92 -20.37 -3.27
N GLY A 56 7.99 -19.18 -3.89
CA GLY A 56 7.06 -18.72 -4.92
C GLY A 56 5.97 -17.76 -4.42
N VAL A 57 6.06 -17.24 -3.20
CA VAL A 57 5.18 -16.16 -2.72
C VAL A 57 5.53 -14.85 -3.42
N ILE A 58 4.51 -14.07 -3.78
CA ILE A 58 4.67 -12.78 -4.47
C ILE A 58 4.64 -11.65 -3.43
N PRO A 59 5.76 -10.92 -3.22
CA PRO A 59 5.78 -9.79 -2.30
C PRO A 59 5.11 -8.58 -2.95
N VAL A 60 4.25 -7.91 -2.19
CA VAL A 60 3.55 -6.68 -2.61
C VAL A 60 3.46 -5.68 -1.46
N THR A 61 3.09 -4.44 -1.78
CA THR A 61 2.68 -3.42 -0.79
C THR A 61 1.18 -3.21 -0.82
N TRP A 62 0.59 -2.67 0.25
CA TRP A 62 -0.86 -2.44 0.30
C TRP A 62 -1.31 -1.47 -0.80
N GLN A 63 -0.49 -0.46 -1.10
CA GLN A 63 -0.77 0.51 -2.17
C GLN A 63 -0.76 -0.16 -3.54
N GLN A 64 0.18 -1.08 -3.79
CA GLN A 64 0.21 -1.85 -5.03
C GLN A 64 -1.05 -2.72 -5.16
N VAL A 65 -1.46 -3.42 -4.10
CA VAL A 65 -2.70 -4.22 -4.09
C VAL A 65 -3.92 -3.36 -4.44
N LEU A 66 -4.05 -2.19 -3.80
CA LEU A 66 -5.15 -1.26 -4.09
C LEU A 66 -5.19 -0.85 -5.56
N LEU A 67 -4.05 -0.48 -6.13
CA LEU A 67 -3.96 -0.02 -7.52
C LEU A 67 -4.13 -1.17 -8.52
N GLU A 68 -3.71 -2.39 -8.18
CA GLU A 68 -3.97 -3.59 -8.97
C GLU A 68 -5.45 -4.01 -8.96
N TRP A 69 -6.22 -3.62 -7.96
CA TRP A 69 -7.69 -3.75 -7.98
C TRP A 69 -8.37 -2.62 -8.75
N GLN A 70 -7.92 -1.37 -8.59
CA GLN A 70 -8.47 -0.24 -9.34
C GLN A 70 -8.22 -0.39 -10.85
N ARG A 71 -7.00 -0.77 -11.24
CA ARG A 71 -6.45 -0.92 -12.61
C ARG A 71 -6.48 0.32 -13.51
N ASP A 72 -7.62 1.01 -13.58
CA ASP A 72 -7.88 2.13 -14.46
C ASP A 72 -8.74 3.18 -13.75
N TRP A 73 -8.44 4.47 -13.94
CA TRP A 73 -9.21 5.59 -13.41
C TRP A 73 -10.50 5.87 -14.19
N ALA A 74 -10.67 5.25 -15.36
CA ALA A 74 -11.94 5.19 -16.07
C ALA A 74 -13.01 4.37 -15.31
N HIS A 75 -12.61 3.46 -14.40
CA HIS A 75 -13.53 2.73 -13.53
C HIS A 75 -14.08 3.64 -12.43
N ARG A 76 -15.20 4.30 -12.73
CA ARG A 76 -15.82 5.31 -11.86
C ARG A 76 -16.50 4.73 -10.62
N GLU A 77 -16.95 3.48 -10.68
CA GLU A 77 -17.68 2.81 -9.59
C GLU A 77 -16.88 2.68 -8.29
N THR A 78 -15.56 2.53 -8.38
CA THR A 78 -14.64 2.45 -7.22
C THR A 78 -13.79 3.70 -7.03
N TYR A 79 -13.84 4.65 -7.97
CA TYR A 79 -12.94 5.80 -8.02
C TYR A 79 -12.93 6.61 -6.72
N ASP A 80 -14.10 7.05 -6.25
CA ASP A 80 -14.18 7.90 -5.06
C ASP A 80 -13.74 7.16 -3.79
N ALA A 81 -14.10 5.88 -3.67
CA ALA A 81 -13.70 5.04 -2.55
C ALA A 81 -12.17 4.87 -2.49
N VAL A 82 -11.55 4.57 -3.64
CA VAL A 82 -10.08 4.46 -3.76
C VAL A 82 -9.40 5.79 -3.48
N MET A 83 -9.91 6.90 -4.02
CA MET A 83 -9.35 8.23 -3.77
C MET A 83 -9.44 8.64 -2.30
N ASN A 84 -10.49 8.24 -1.58
CA ASN A 84 -10.61 8.49 -0.15
C ASN A 84 -9.54 7.73 0.65
N ILE A 85 -9.34 6.44 0.35
CA ILE A 85 -8.28 5.63 0.98
C ILE A 85 -6.91 6.22 0.69
N VAL A 86 -6.64 6.57 -0.58
CA VAL A 86 -5.36 7.12 -1.01
C VAL A 86 -5.03 8.43 -0.28
N ARG A 87 -5.97 9.37 -0.23
CA ARG A 87 -5.74 10.67 0.42
C ARG A 87 -5.46 10.53 1.90
N GLU A 88 -6.05 9.53 2.56
CA GLU A 88 -5.90 9.34 4.00
C GLU A 88 -4.64 8.55 4.37
N HIS A 89 -4.32 7.50 3.62
CA HIS A 89 -3.34 6.50 4.05
C HIS A 89 -2.09 6.40 3.17
N SER A 90 -2.08 7.01 1.98
CA SER A 90 -1.02 6.79 0.97
C SER A 90 0.13 7.80 1.02
N GLY A 91 0.31 8.51 2.14
CA GLY A 91 1.43 9.42 2.36
C GLY A 91 1.72 10.35 1.17
N ALA A 92 2.91 10.24 0.58
CA ALA A 92 3.34 11.05 -0.55
C ALA A 92 2.44 10.90 -1.80
N TYR A 93 1.93 9.70 -2.08
CA TYR A 93 1.01 9.49 -3.20
C TYR A 93 -0.33 10.19 -2.94
N GLY A 94 -0.83 10.13 -1.70
CA GLY A 94 -2.00 10.90 -1.26
C GLY A 94 -1.80 12.42 -1.40
N MET A 95 -0.61 12.93 -1.05
CA MET A 95 -0.25 14.33 -1.27
C MET A 95 -0.23 14.71 -2.76
N GLY A 96 0.23 13.81 -3.63
CA GLY A 96 0.19 14.01 -5.08
C GLY A 96 -1.25 14.14 -5.60
N VAL A 97 -2.18 13.33 -5.07
CA VAL A 97 -3.61 13.46 -5.38
C VAL A 97 -4.15 14.80 -4.91
N ASP A 98 -3.87 15.22 -3.67
CA ASP A 98 -4.32 16.51 -3.15
C ASP A 98 -3.76 17.68 -3.98
N TYR A 99 -2.51 17.59 -4.42
CA TYR A 99 -1.88 18.55 -5.34
C TYR A 99 -2.63 18.62 -6.67
N ALA A 100 -2.90 17.48 -7.32
CA ALA A 100 -3.61 17.44 -8.59
C ALA A 100 -5.02 18.02 -8.48
N TYR A 101 -5.77 17.66 -7.43
CA TYR A 101 -7.09 18.21 -7.18
C TYR A 101 -7.07 19.72 -6.99
N THR A 102 -6.11 20.24 -6.22
CA THR A 102 -6.03 21.67 -5.91
C THR A 102 -5.53 22.49 -7.10
N MET A 103 -4.40 22.06 -7.70
CA MET A 103 -3.65 22.87 -8.66
C MET A 103 -4.11 22.65 -10.11
N VAL A 104 -4.58 21.45 -10.45
CA VAL A 104 -5.01 21.11 -11.81
C VAL A 104 -6.52 21.22 -11.96
N HIS A 105 -7.28 20.76 -10.96
CA HIS A 105 -8.75 20.75 -11.01
C HIS A 105 -9.42 21.91 -10.26
N GLY A 106 -8.64 22.78 -9.60
CA GLY A 106 -9.16 23.95 -8.90
C GLY A 106 -10.03 23.63 -7.68
N ALA A 107 -9.96 22.40 -7.16
CA ALA A 107 -10.65 22.04 -5.94
C ALA A 107 -10.06 22.79 -4.73
N GLN A 108 -10.85 22.95 -3.67
CA GLN A 108 -10.34 23.54 -2.45
C GLN A 108 -9.30 22.62 -1.79
N SER A 109 -8.19 23.19 -1.35
CA SER A 109 -7.18 22.45 -0.58
C SER A 109 -7.80 21.79 0.65
N ARG A 110 -7.49 20.50 0.86
CA ARG A 110 -7.87 19.75 2.06
C ARG A 110 -7.13 20.25 3.30
N SER A 111 -5.91 20.76 3.14
CA SER A 111 -5.12 21.28 4.26
C SER A 111 -5.71 22.59 4.80
N GLN A 112 -6.04 22.60 6.09
CA GLN A 112 -6.50 23.79 6.79
C GLN A 112 -5.33 24.43 7.55
N HIS A 113 -4.67 25.40 6.92
CA HIS A 113 -3.69 26.25 7.60
C HIS A 113 -4.39 27.46 8.20
N LYS A 114 -4.31 27.63 9.53
CA LYS A 114 -4.89 28.77 10.25
C LYS A 114 -3.93 29.93 10.45
N GLY A 115 -2.64 29.74 10.12
CA GLY A 115 -1.63 30.79 10.24
C GLY A 115 -1.56 31.71 9.02
N PRO A 116 -0.80 32.81 9.09
CA PRO A 116 -0.52 33.62 7.91
C PRO A 116 0.20 32.76 6.86
N ARG A 117 -0.20 32.90 5.59
CA ARG A 117 0.57 32.41 4.45
C ARG A 117 1.63 33.47 4.15
N LEU A 118 2.89 33.07 4.16
CA LEU A 118 4.00 33.95 3.80
C LEU A 118 4.27 33.80 2.31
N GLU A 119 4.41 34.91 1.61
CA GLU A 119 4.87 34.90 0.23
C GLU A 119 6.32 34.38 0.15
N PRO A 120 6.70 33.69 -0.94
CA PRO A 120 8.08 33.26 -1.14
C PRO A 120 9.03 34.45 -1.03
N LYS A 121 10.00 34.39 -0.13
CA LYS A 121 11.10 35.37 -0.07
C LYS A 121 12.26 34.81 -0.90
N PRO A 122 12.60 35.43 -2.05
CA PRO A 122 13.78 35.03 -2.80
C PRO A 122 15.01 35.11 -1.90
N ALA A 123 15.89 34.11 -1.98
CA ALA A 123 17.22 34.25 -1.41
C ALA A 123 17.97 35.30 -2.25
N LEU A 124 18.25 36.44 -1.63
CA LEU A 124 19.19 37.43 -2.15
C LEU A 124 20.62 36.97 -1.89
#